data_AF-A0A917E097-F1
#
_entry.id   AF-A0A917E097-F1
#
_cell.length_a   1.000
_cell.length_b   1.000
_cell.length_c   1.000
_cell.angle_alpha   90.00
_cell.angle_beta   90.00
_cell.angle_gamma   90.00
#
_symmetry.space_group_name_H-M   'P 1'
#
loop_
_entity.id
_entity.type
_entity.pdbx_description
1 polymer ?
#
loop_
_entity_poly.entity_id
_entity_poly.type
_entity_poly.pdbx_seq_one_letter_code
_entity_poly.pdbx_strand_id
1 'polypeptide(L)' 'MARSRNARDALTRLREQRAELDARETELRENAAQELGAMLLECGAETLEAGKLKRLVRQASAMGLDAALERLGTTP' A
#
# COMPACT_ATOMS: atom_id res chain seq x y z
N MET A 1 -23.36 -22.90 34.00
CA MET A 1 -23.59 -21.97 32.88
C MET A 1 -22.73 -20.69 33.03
N ALA A 2 -21.40 -20.80 32.97
CA ALA A 2 -20.48 -19.65 33.15
C ALA A 2 -19.44 -19.51 32.02
N ARG A 3 -19.34 -20.49 31.11
CA ARG A 3 -18.32 -20.53 30.05
C ARG A 3 -18.72 -19.77 28.79
N SER A 4 -20.02 -19.62 28.54
CA SER A 4 -20.55 -18.94 27.34
C SER A 4 -20.55 -17.41 27.44
N ARG A 5 -20.54 -16.84 28.65
CA ARG A 5 -20.49 -15.38 28.86
C ARG A 5 -19.13 -14.79 28.44
N ASN A 6 -18.02 -15.52 28.62
CA ASN A 6 -16.69 -15.05 28.21
C ASN A 6 -16.37 -15.28 26.73
N ALA A 7 -16.90 -16.34 26.11
CA ALA A 7 -16.57 -16.67 24.71
C ALA A 7 -17.22 -15.70 23.71
N ARG A 8 -18.47 -15.29 23.98
CA ARG A 8 -19.18 -14.32 23.13
C ARG A 8 -18.53 -12.94 23.21
N ASP A 9 -18.19 -12.49 24.41
CA ASP A 9 -17.55 -11.19 24.62
C ASP A 9 -16.14 -11.15 24.01
N ALA A 10 -15.38 -12.25 24.14
CA ALA A 10 -14.09 -12.40 23.47
C ALA A 10 -14.22 -12.33 21.94
N LEU A 11 -15.24 -12.98 21.37
CA LEU A 11 -15.51 -12.91 19.93
C LEU A 11 -15.90 -11.51 19.47
N THR A 12 -16.70 -10.78 20.25
CA THR A 12 -17.06 -9.38 19.97
C THR A 12 -15.81 -8.50 19.93
N ARG A 13 -14.94 -8.58 20.95
CA ARG A 13 -13.69 -7.82 21.00
C ARG A 13 -12.76 -8.13 19.83
N LEU A 14 -12.65 -9.40 19.45
CA LEU A 14 -11.85 -9.82 18.29
C LEU A 14 -12.36 -9.19 16.98
N ARG A 15 -13.67 -9.06 16.82
CA ARG A 15 -14.27 -8.42 15.64
C ARG A 15 -14.03 -6.91 15.63
N GLU A 16 -14.11 -6.26 16.78
CA GLU A 16 -13.80 -4.84 16.93
C GLU A 16 -12.33 -4.56 16.60
N GLN A 17 -11.40 -5.36 17.15
CA GLN A 17 -9.97 -5.27 16.84
C GLN A 17 -9.68 -5.48 15.36
N ARG A 18 -10.36 -6.43 14.72
CA ARG A 18 -10.21 -6.64 13.27
C ARG A 18 -10.68 -5.42 12.48
N ALA A 19 -11.82 -4.84 12.82
CA ALA A 19 -12.33 -3.64 12.15
C ALA A 19 -11.38 -2.45 12.32
N GLU A 20 -10.78 -2.29 13.51
CA GLU A 20 -9.76 -1.27 13.76
C GLU A 20 -8.49 -1.50 12.92
N LEU A 21 -8.02 -2.74 12.82
CA LEU A 21 -6.87 -3.09 11.97
C LEU A 21 -7.16 -2.84 10.49
N ASP A 22 -8.34 -3.21 10.00
CA ASP A 22 -8.74 -3.00 8.60
C ASP A 22 -8.78 -1.49 8.27
N ALA A 23 -9.27 -0.66 9.20
CA ALA A 23 -9.27 0.80 9.05
C ALA A 23 -7.83 1.36 9.00
N ARG A 24 -6.96 0.89 9.90
CA ARG A 24 -5.57 1.34 9.97
C ARG A 24 -4.75 0.88 8.77
N GLU A 25 -5.00 -0.31 8.24
CA GLU A 25 -4.40 -0.79 6.99
C GLU A 25 -4.79 0.10 5.82
N THR A 26 -6.05 0.53 5.76
CA THR A 26 -6.54 1.45 4.72
C THR A 26 -5.81 2.80 4.81
N GLU A 27 -5.74 3.38 6.00
CA GLU A 27 -5.02 4.64 6.25
C GLU A 27 -3.52 4.53 5.87
N LEU A 28 -2.85 3.45 6.29
CA LEU A 28 -1.44 3.24 5.97
C LEU A 28 -1.20 3.08 4.47
N ARG A 29 -2.11 2.42 3.74
CA ARG A 29 -2.04 2.33 2.28
C ARG A 29 -2.20 3.67 1.60
N GLU A 30 -3.14 4.50 2.07
CA GLU A 30 -3.34 5.85 1.53
C GLU A 30 -2.11 6.72 1.77
N ASN A 31 -1.54 6.69 2.98
CA ASN A 31 -0.32 7.42 3.32
C ASN A 31 0.87 6.96 2.46
N ALA A 32 1.08 5.65 2.33
CA ALA A 32 2.14 5.12 1.47
C ALA A 32 1.99 5.55 0.01
N ALA A 33 0.76 5.58 -0.53
CA ALA A 33 0.50 6.05 -1.88
C ALA A 33 0.82 7.55 -2.04
N GLN A 34 0.53 8.37 -1.03
CA GLN A 34 0.87 9.79 -1.02
C GLN A 34 2.38 10.02 -0.94
N GLU A 35 3.08 9.32 -0.04
CA GLU A 35 4.53 9.40 0.10
C GLU A 35 5.25 8.99 -1.20
N LEU A 36 4.83 7.89 -1.82
CA LEU A 36 5.37 7.46 -3.11
C LEU A 36 5.08 8.47 -4.22
N GLY A 37 3.89 9.09 -4.22
CA GLY A 37 3.54 10.16 -5.15
C GLY A 37 4.43 11.39 -4.99
N ALA A 38 4.71 11.80 -3.74
CA ALA A 38 5.60 12.91 -3.44
C ALA A 38 7.05 12.62 -3.86
N MET A 39 7.57 11.42 -3.53
CA MET A 39 8.91 10.99 -3.95
C MET A 39 9.08 11.01 -5.49
N LEU A 40 8.05 10.59 -6.23
CA LEU A 40 8.09 10.65 -7.70
C LEU A 40 8.22 12.09 -8.20
N LEU A 41 7.46 13.03 -7.63
CA LEU A 41 7.58 14.45 -7.98
C LEU A 41 8.95 15.00 -7.59
N GLU A 42 9.46 14.73 -6.39
CA GLU A 42 10.79 15.19 -5.94
C GLU A 42 11.95 14.67 -6.81
N CYS A 43 11.79 13.48 -7.40
CA CYS A 43 12.75 12.90 -8.35
C CYS A 43 12.67 13.53 -9.76
N GLY A 44 11.91 14.61 -9.93
CA GLY A 44 11.76 15.32 -11.19
C GLY A 44 10.85 14.60 -12.19
N ALA A 45 9.89 13.80 -11.72
CA ALA A 45 8.90 13.20 -12.62
C ALA A 45 8.08 14.25 -13.38
N GLU A 46 8.03 15.51 -12.96
CA GLU A 46 7.47 16.60 -13.77
C GLU A 46 8.21 16.82 -15.10
N THR A 47 9.47 16.38 -15.21
CA THR A 47 10.24 16.43 -16.47
C THR A 47 9.90 15.30 -17.42
N LEU A 48 9.25 14.24 -16.92
CA LEU A 48 8.71 13.16 -17.74
C LEU A 48 7.37 13.61 -18.31
N GLU A 49 7.23 13.49 -19.63
CA GLU A 49 5.94 13.64 -20.30
C GLU A 49 4.88 12.77 -19.58
N ALA A 50 3.74 13.36 -19.21
CA ALA A 50 2.75 12.72 -18.32
C ALA A 50 2.29 11.32 -18.80
N GLY A 51 2.27 11.09 -20.11
CA GLY A 51 1.94 9.79 -20.71
C GLY A 51 3.04 8.72 -20.54
N LYS A 52 4.30 9.12 -20.39
CA LYS A 52 5.43 8.23 -20.06
C LYS A 52 5.45 7.91 -18.57
N LEU A 53 5.22 8.90 -17.71
CA LEU A 53 5.11 8.69 -16.26
C LEU A 53 3.96 7.74 -15.91
N LYS A 54 2.76 7.95 -16.47
CA LYS A 54 1.61 7.04 -16.26
C LYS A 54 1.91 5.60 -16.70
N ARG A 55 2.65 5.41 -17.81
CA ARG A 55 3.04 4.08 -18.28
C ARG A 55 4.06 3.44 -17.36
N LEU A 56 5.09 4.18 -16.94
CA LEU A 56 6.11 3.72 -16.00
C LEU A 56 5.47 3.26 -14.69
N VAL A 57 4.61 4.09 -14.09
CA VAL A 57 3.91 3.75 -12.83
C VAL A 57 3.03 2.52 -13.01
N ARG A 58 2.22 2.44 -14.08
CA ARG A 58 1.39 1.25 -14.33
C ARG A 58 2.21 -0.02 -14.54
N GLN A 59 3.32 0.07 -15.26
CA GLN A 59 4.20 -1.08 -15.50
C GLN A 59 4.92 -1.53 -14.22
N ALA A 60 5.40 -0.58 -13.40
CA ALA A 60 6.01 -0.87 -12.12
C ALA A 60 5.00 -1.47 -11.12
N SER A 61 3.80 -0.92 -11.01
CA SER A 61 2.75 -1.45 -10.12
C SER A 61 2.28 -2.85 -10.54
N ALA A 62 2.19 -3.14 -11.84
CA ALA A 62 1.77 -4.45 -12.34
C ALA A 62 2.84 -5.54 -12.14
N MET A 63 4.12 -5.15 -12.16
CA MET A 63 5.25 -6.06 -12.03
C MET A 63 5.74 -6.21 -10.58
N GLY A 64 5.36 -5.28 -9.69
CA GLY A 64 5.95 -5.12 -8.37
C GLY A 64 7.18 -4.22 -8.43
N LEU A 65 7.32 -3.29 -7.47
CA LEU A 65 8.35 -2.25 -7.50
C LEU A 65 9.77 -2.85 -7.48
N ASP A 66 10.00 -3.89 -6.68
CA ASP A 66 11.32 -4.54 -6.55
C ASP A 66 11.77 -5.20 -7.86
N ALA A 67 10.86 -5.93 -8.52
CA ALA A 67 11.13 -6.55 -9.82
C ALA A 67 11.32 -5.50 -10.94
N ALA A 68 10.68 -4.32 -10.81
CA ALA A 68 10.90 -3.20 -11.72
C ALA A 68 12.30 -2.59 -11.57
N LEU A 69 12.78 -2.46 -10.34
CA LEU A 69 14.09 -1.89 -10.02
C LEU A 69 15.24 -2.78 -10.51
N GLU A 70 15.15 -4.11 -10.37
CA GLU A 70 16.16 -5.04 -10.91
C GLU A 70 16.32 -4.90 -12.44
N ARG A 71 15.22 -4.61 -13.13
CA ARG A 71 15.20 -4.45 -14.59
C ARG A 71 15.83 -3.15 -15.06
N LEU A 72 15.78 -2.10 -14.23
CA LEU A 72 16.45 -0.83 -14.49
C LEU A 72 17.95 -0.92 -14.21
N GLY A 73 18.36 -1.66 -13.18
CA GLY A 73 19.76 -1.90 -12.83
C GLY A 73 20.54 -2.82 -13.79
N THR A 74 19.85 -3.46 -14.75
CA THR A 74 20.45 -4.35 -15.76
C THR A 74 20.61 -3.71 -17.14
N THR A 75 20.26 -2.43 -17.28
CA THR A 75 20.55 -1.66 -18.50
C THR A 75 22.01 -1.21 -18.49
N PRO A 76 22.84 -1.53 -19.51
CA PRO A 76 24.23 -1.06 -19.59
C PRO A 76 24.36 0.45 -19.80
#